data_AF-A0A8S3QSE4-F1
#
_entry.id   AF-A0A8S3QSE4-F1
#
_cell.length_a   1.000
_cell.length_b   1.000
_cell.length_c   1.000
_cell.angle_alpha   90.00
_cell.angle_beta   90.00
_cell.angle_gamma   90.00
#
_symmetry.space_group_name_H-M   'P 1'
#
loop_
_entity.id
_entity.type
_entity.pdbx_description
1 polymer ?
#
loop_
_entity_poly.entity_id
_entity_poly.type
_entity_poly.pdbx_seq_one_letter_code
_entity_poly.pdbx_strand_id
1 'polypeptide(L)'
;MKKDKINVILKTHLAEANTMNGELALSDKQLDDFLLTQHALGKLMYFNQPELNSFIILYPPALVNILKSFVTDEMFWPEDETLKDILRKMTDTGIIKKRDLLKLWQQKQVNQYLSCDEFKEYVIQVLVHLDILVLPKRNLGKTDADDYFLVPCTAKNKMPMSFLEDKSFAKRTITLVYKLRKDLFRLHLHLNLLVQ
;
A
#
# COMPACT_ATOMS: atom_id res chain seq x y z
N MET A 1 32.32 -6.06 -10.01
CA MET A 1 31.29 -6.65 -9.11
C MET A 1 30.05 -5.78 -9.16
N LYS A 2 28.97 -6.23 -9.82
CA LYS A 2 27.66 -5.60 -9.67
C LYS A 2 27.19 -5.90 -8.25
N LYS A 3 27.04 -4.89 -7.39
CA LYS A 3 26.36 -5.06 -6.10
C LYS A 3 24.93 -5.46 -6.43
N ASP A 4 24.60 -6.72 -6.22
CA ASP A 4 23.20 -7.12 -6.09
C ASP A 4 22.63 -6.27 -4.95
N LYS A 5 21.81 -5.29 -5.30
CA LYS A 5 21.13 -4.46 -4.33
C LYS A 5 20.08 -5.36 -3.67
N ILE A 6 20.48 -6.05 -2.62
CA ILE A 6 19.57 -6.76 -1.73
C ILE A 6 18.67 -5.67 -1.12
N ASN A 7 17.49 -5.48 -1.70
CA ASN A 7 16.52 -4.47 -1.27
C ASN A 7 15.67 -4.97 -0.09
N VAL A 8 15.72 -6.27 0.19
CA VAL A 8 14.90 -6.95 1.20
C VAL A 8 15.67 -8.12 1.83
N ILE A 9 15.46 -8.38 3.10
CA ILE A 9 15.96 -9.57 3.82
C ILE A 9 14.82 -10.21 4.61
N LEU A 10 14.85 -11.54 4.76
CA LEU A 10 13.95 -12.27 5.64
C LEU A 10 14.37 -12.09 7.10
N LYS A 11 13.41 -11.96 8.02
CA LYS A 11 13.68 -11.86 9.46
C LYS A 11 14.44 -13.08 9.98
N THR A 12 14.17 -14.27 9.44
CA THR A 12 14.87 -15.52 9.77
C THR A 12 16.36 -15.43 9.43
N HIS A 13 16.72 -14.95 8.23
CA HIS A 13 18.12 -14.77 7.84
C HIS A 13 18.84 -13.73 8.72
N LEU A 14 18.13 -12.68 9.17
CA LEU A 14 18.69 -11.73 10.11
C LEU A 14 18.93 -12.36 11.49
N ALA A 15 18.01 -13.21 11.97
CA ALA A 15 18.18 -13.93 13.22
C ALA A 15 19.37 -14.91 13.16
N GLU A 16 19.53 -15.61 12.04
CA GLU A 16 20.71 -16.45 11.78
C GLU A 16 22.01 -15.62 11.80
N ALA A 17 22.05 -14.49 11.10
CA ALA A 17 23.21 -13.61 11.10
C ALA A 17 23.53 -13.02 12.49
N ASN A 18 22.51 -12.73 13.28
CA ASN A 18 22.66 -12.22 14.65
C ASN A 18 23.30 -13.25 15.59
N THR A 19 22.96 -14.54 15.43
CA THR A 19 23.53 -15.63 16.24
C THR A 19 24.95 -16.01 15.82
N MET A 20 25.32 -15.80 14.55
CA MET A 20 26.69 -16.04 14.05
C MET A 20 27.75 -15.11 14.66
N ASN A 21 27.36 -13.94 15.18
CA ASN A 21 28.31 -12.95 15.73
C ASN A 21 28.78 -13.24 17.17
N GLY A 22 28.32 -14.33 17.80
CA GLY A 22 28.93 -14.98 18.99
C GLY A 22 28.93 -14.21 20.32
N GLU A 23 29.30 -12.93 20.35
CA GLU A 23 29.58 -12.17 21.58
C GLU A 23 28.56 -11.05 21.86
N LEU A 24 27.72 -10.67 20.89
CA LEU A 24 26.77 -9.55 20.99
C LEU A 24 25.39 -9.86 20.38
N ALA A 25 25.02 -11.14 20.32
CA ALA A 25 23.74 -11.55 19.76
C ALA A 25 22.57 -10.90 20.53
N LEU A 26 21.75 -10.12 19.83
CA LEU A 26 20.55 -9.53 20.39
C LEU A 26 19.53 -10.63 20.67
N SER A 27 18.81 -10.57 21.79
CA SER A 27 17.59 -11.37 21.96
C SER A 27 16.54 -11.00 20.90
N ASP A 28 15.57 -11.88 20.63
CA ASP A 28 14.50 -11.61 19.65
C ASP A 28 13.80 -10.27 19.90
N LYS A 29 13.54 -9.95 21.17
CA LYS A 29 12.95 -8.66 21.56
C LYS A 29 13.87 -7.48 21.24
N GLN A 30 15.16 -7.59 21.56
CA GLN A 30 16.13 -6.54 21.26
C GLN A 30 16.33 -6.36 19.75
N LEU A 31 16.23 -7.44 18.98
CA LEU A 31 16.28 -7.39 17.52
C LEU A 31 15.06 -6.65 16.97
N ASP A 32 13.86 -6.92 17.50
CA ASP A 32 12.64 -6.23 17.11
C ASP A 32 12.66 -4.75 17.51
N ASP A 33 13.11 -4.43 18.72
CA ASP A 33 13.28 -3.04 19.18
C ASP A 33 14.29 -2.29 18.30
N PHE A 34 15.38 -2.95 17.90
CA PHE A 34 16.35 -2.41 16.96
C PHE A 34 15.71 -2.13 15.60
N LEU A 35 14.98 -3.09 15.02
CA LEU A 35 14.33 -2.94 13.73
C LEU A 35 13.27 -1.83 13.75
N LEU A 36 12.46 -1.74 14.80
CA LEU A 36 11.48 -0.66 14.99
C LEU A 36 12.16 0.70 15.10
N THR A 37 13.29 0.78 15.80
CA THR A 37 14.09 2.01 15.89
C THR A 37 14.63 2.41 14.52
N GLN A 38 15.23 1.49 13.76
CA GLN A 38 15.75 1.78 12.42
C GLN A 38 14.62 2.15 11.44
N HIS A 39 13.44 1.55 11.61
CA HIS A 39 12.23 1.92 10.87
C HIS A 39 11.78 3.35 11.16
N ALA A 40 11.69 3.73 12.43
CA ALA A 40 11.32 5.09 12.83
C ALA A 40 12.31 6.14 12.32
N LEU A 41 13.59 5.79 12.18
CA LEU A 41 14.63 6.64 11.59
C LEU A 41 14.61 6.67 10.05
N GLY A 42 13.74 5.89 9.41
CA GLY A 42 13.63 5.81 7.95
C GLY A 42 14.81 5.10 7.27
N LYS A 43 15.61 4.32 8.02
CA LYS A 43 16.77 3.60 7.48
C LYS A 43 16.38 2.32 6.76
N LEU A 44 15.34 1.66 7.26
CA LEU A 44 14.73 0.46 6.68
C LEU A 44 13.21 0.53 6.89
N MET A 45 12.46 -0.42 6.33
CA MET A 45 11.06 -0.62 6.71
C MET A 45 10.85 -1.98 7.35
N TYR A 46 10.22 -1.97 8.52
CA TYR A 46 9.88 -3.13 9.30
C TYR A 46 8.52 -2.90 9.96
N PHE A 47 7.61 -3.85 9.81
CA PHE A 47 6.27 -3.80 10.38
C PHE A 47 6.15 -4.92 11.39
N ASN A 48 6.06 -4.58 12.67
CA ASN A 48 5.83 -5.56 13.73
C ASN A 48 4.35 -5.93 13.82
N GLN A 49 3.84 -6.54 12.75
CA GLN A 49 2.50 -7.11 12.66
C GLN A 49 2.62 -8.58 12.24
N PRO A 50 1.75 -9.48 12.73
CA PRO A 50 1.87 -10.91 12.43
C PRO A 50 1.98 -11.25 10.94
N GLU A 51 1.29 -10.51 10.07
CA GLU A 51 1.28 -10.75 8.62
C GLU A 51 2.47 -10.08 7.89
N LEU A 52 3.13 -9.09 8.52
CA LEU A 52 4.13 -8.25 7.86
C LEU A 52 5.54 -8.32 8.47
N ASN A 53 5.74 -9.15 9.49
CA ASN A 53 7.01 -9.23 10.21
C ASN A 53 8.07 -10.11 9.54
N SER A 54 7.73 -10.78 8.43
CA SER A 54 8.59 -11.77 7.77
C SER A 54 9.69 -11.16 6.92
N PHE A 55 9.43 -9.98 6.33
CA PHE A 55 10.38 -9.26 5.48
C PHE A 55 10.80 -7.93 6.12
N ILE A 56 12.05 -7.56 5.85
CA ILE A 56 12.65 -6.28 6.23
C ILE A 56 13.12 -5.60 4.95
N ILE A 57 12.58 -4.44 4.63
CA ILE A 57 12.94 -3.69 3.41
C ILE A 57 14.14 -2.80 3.74
N LEU A 58 15.31 -3.16 3.21
CA LEU A 58 16.57 -2.44 3.45
C LEU A 58 16.70 -1.16 2.61
N TYR A 59 15.93 -1.05 1.53
CA TYR A 59 15.95 0.13 0.66
C TYR A 59 14.54 0.75 0.56
N PRO A 60 14.14 1.60 1.51
CA PRO A 60 12.82 2.23 1.52
C PRO A 60 12.39 2.92 0.21
N PRO A 61 13.30 3.58 -0.55
CA PRO A 61 12.92 4.18 -1.83
C PRO A 61 12.41 3.17 -2.89
N ALA A 62 12.68 1.86 -2.75
CA ALA A 62 12.07 0.84 -3.60
C ALA A 62 10.55 0.87 -3.52
N LEU A 63 9.98 0.95 -2.30
CA LEU A 63 8.53 0.97 -2.10
C LEU A 63 7.92 2.23 -2.72
N VAL A 64 8.60 3.38 -2.63
CA VAL A 64 8.17 4.62 -3.28
C VAL A 64 8.13 4.45 -4.80
N ASN A 65 9.11 3.79 -5.39
CA ASN A 65 9.12 3.54 -6.84
C ASN A 65 8.04 2.54 -7.26
N ILE A 66 7.76 1.54 -6.44
CA ILE A 66 6.63 0.61 -6.64
C ILE A 66 5.30 1.38 -6.57
N LEU A 67 5.13 2.27 -5.59
CA LEU A 67 3.94 3.09 -5.46
C LEU A 67 3.72 3.99 -6.70
N LYS A 68 4.79 4.66 -7.13
CA LYS A 68 4.79 5.51 -8.33
C LYS A 68 4.47 4.76 -9.62
N SER A 69 4.52 3.44 -9.64
CA SER A 69 4.16 2.68 -10.84
C SER A 69 2.67 2.70 -11.15
N PHE A 70 1.83 3.05 -10.16
CA PHE A 70 0.38 3.10 -10.32
C PHE A 70 -0.25 4.38 -9.76
N VAL A 71 0.27 4.93 -8.67
CA VAL A 71 -0.15 6.26 -8.17
C VAL A 71 0.81 7.32 -8.72
N THR A 72 0.53 7.81 -9.92
CA THR A 72 1.36 8.82 -10.59
C THR A 72 0.58 9.65 -11.59
N ASP A 73 1.07 10.87 -11.87
CA ASP A 73 0.46 11.78 -12.83
C ASP A 73 0.58 11.25 -14.26
N GLU A 74 -0.38 11.63 -15.11
CA GLU A 74 -0.50 11.20 -16.50
C GLU A 74 0.77 11.43 -17.33
N MET A 75 1.52 12.49 -17.04
CA MET A 75 2.79 12.80 -17.73
C MET A 75 3.91 11.77 -17.47
N PHE A 76 3.77 10.95 -16.43
CA PHE A 76 4.75 9.90 -16.06
C PHE A 76 4.25 8.50 -16.37
N TRP A 77 3.13 8.36 -17.10
CA TRP A 77 2.62 7.05 -17.47
C TRP A 77 3.56 6.35 -18.46
N PRO A 78 3.64 5.01 -18.41
CA PRO A 78 4.42 4.24 -19.37
C PRO A 78 3.93 4.47 -20.79
N GLU A 79 4.81 4.32 -21.78
CA GLU A 79 4.44 4.49 -23.19
C GLU A 79 3.51 3.38 -23.70
N ASP A 80 3.54 2.19 -23.08
CA ASP A 80 2.67 1.06 -23.40
C ASP A 80 1.18 1.40 -23.19
N GLU A 81 0.42 1.42 -24.29
CA GLU A 81 -1.01 1.76 -24.28
C GLU A 81 -1.85 0.84 -23.40
N THR A 82 -1.49 -0.45 -23.27
CA THR A 82 -2.22 -1.36 -22.39
C THR A 82 -2.05 -0.98 -20.92
N LEU A 83 -0.85 -0.54 -20.54
CA LEU A 83 -0.58 -0.06 -19.18
C LEU A 83 -1.24 1.29 -18.93
N LYS A 84 -1.21 2.20 -19.91
CA LYS A 84 -1.96 3.48 -19.82
C LYS A 84 -3.45 3.25 -19.62
N ASP A 85 -4.04 2.30 -20.34
CA ASP A 85 -5.47 1.97 -20.20
C ASP A 85 -5.82 1.45 -18.80
N ILE A 86 -4.91 0.68 -18.18
CA ILE A 86 -5.07 0.27 -16.78
C ILE A 86 -5.07 1.49 -15.85
N LEU A 87 -4.08 2.38 -16.00
CA LEU A 87 -3.96 3.58 -15.15
C LEU A 87 -5.12 4.55 -15.34
N ARG A 88 -5.60 4.72 -16.58
CA ARG A 88 -6.78 5.53 -16.90
C ARG A 88 -8.02 4.99 -16.21
N LYS A 89 -8.32 3.70 -16.39
CA LYS A 89 -9.45 3.04 -15.72
C LYS A 89 -9.35 3.17 -14.20
N MET A 90 -8.17 2.99 -13.62
CA MET A 90 -7.97 3.14 -12.18
C MET A 90 -8.20 4.58 -11.73
N THR A 91 -7.71 5.57 -12.47
CA THR A 91 -7.90 7.00 -12.15
C THR A 91 -9.38 7.40 -12.23
N ASP A 92 -10.10 6.86 -13.21
CA ASP A 92 -11.53 7.14 -13.40
C ASP A 92 -12.39 6.46 -12.33
N THR A 93 -12.08 5.21 -11.99
CA THR A 93 -12.94 4.40 -11.10
C THR A 93 -12.49 4.38 -9.64
N GLY A 94 -11.23 4.69 -9.37
CA GLY A 94 -10.59 4.43 -8.07
C GLY A 94 -10.40 2.94 -7.79
N ILE A 95 -10.43 2.06 -8.81
CA ILE A 95 -10.37 0.60 -8.64
C ILE A 95 -9.22 0.02 -9.47
N ILE A 96 -8.44 -0.89 -8.89
CA ILE A 96 -7.43 -1.68 -9.59
C ILE A 96 -7.59 -3.17 -9.31
N LYS A 97 -7.52 -4.00 -10.35
CA LYS A 97 -7.49 -5.46 -10.17
C LYS A 97 -6.08 -5.93 -9.82
N LYS A 98 -5.97 -6.97 -9.00
CA LYS A 98 -4.68 -7.57 -8.62
C LYS A 98 -3.83 -7.94 -9.83
N ARG A 99 -4.43 -8.60 -10.83
CA ARG A 99 -3.74 -8.95 -12.09
C ARG A 99 -3.19 -7.72 -12.84
N ASP A 100 -3.91 -6.59 -12.80
CA ASP A 100 -3.54 -5.38 -13.53
C ASP A 100 -2.40 -4.66 -12.77
N LEU A 101 -2.44 -4.68 -11.44
CA LEU A 101 -1.33 -4.23 -10.58
C LEU A 101 -0.06 -5.05 -10.83
N LEU A 102 -0.16 -6.38 -10.85
CA LEU A 102 0.98 -7.26 -11.15
C LEU A 102 1.54 -7.00 -12.56
N LYS A 103 0.67 -6.70 -13.53
CA LYS A 103 1.09 -6.32 -14.89
C LYS A 103 1.86 -4.99 -14.91
N LEU A 104 1.41 -3.98 -14.15
CA LEU A 104 2.16 -2.73 -13.98
C LEU A 104 3.54 -2.98 -13.36
N TRP A 105 3.66 -3.95 -12.46
CA TRP A 105 4.91 -4.29 -11.78
C TRP A 105 5.88 -5.13 -12.62
N GLN A 106 5.45 -5.70 -13.74
CA GLN A 106 6.33 -6.40 -14.69
C GLN A 106 7.28 -5.45 -15.44
N GLN A 107 7.01 -4.14 -15.40
CA GLN A 107 7.90 -3.14 -15.97
C GLN A 107 9.31 -3.26 -15.37
N LYS A 108 10.34 -3.26 -16.22
CA LYS A 108 11.75 -3.44 -15.80
C LYS A 108 12.17 -2.54 -14.64
N GLN A 109 11.68 -1.30 -14.64
CA GLN A 109 12.00 -0.29 -13.62
C GLN A 109 11.46 -0.64 -12.23
N VAL A 110 10.38 -1.44 -12.17
CA VAL A 110 9.70 -1.84 -10.93
C VAL A 110 10.07 -3.26 -10.55
N ASN A 111 10.10 -4.17 -11.52
CA ASN A 111 10.37 -5.59 -11.31
C ASN A 111 11.74 -5.85 -10.66
N GLN A 112 12.73 -4.97 -10.88
CA GLN A 112 14.03 -5.04 -10.20
C GLN A 112 13.95 -4.93 -8.66
N TYR A 113 12.83 -4.42 -8.12
CA TYR A 113 12.59 -4.32 -6.69
C TYR A 113 11.78 -5.50 -6.14
N LEU A 114 11.12 -6.27 -7.01
CA LEU A 114 10.18 -7.33 -6.65
C LEU A 114 10.82 -8.69 -6.95
N SER A 115 11.54 -9.22 -5.96
CA SER A 115 12.42 -10.39 -6.12
C SER A 115 11.69 -11.71 -6.40
N CYS A 116 10.52 -11.91 -5.82
CA CYS A 116 9.74 -13.14 -5.93
C CYS A 116 8.24 -12.87 -5.74
N ASP A 117 7.39 -13.84 -6.05
CA ASP A 117 5.93 -13.69 -5.92
C ASP A 117 5.49 -13.53 -4.46
N GLU A 118 6.13 -14.23 -3.52
CA GLU A 118 5.90 -14.05 -2.08
C GLU A 118 6.13 -12.60 -1.64
N PHE A 119 7.19 -11.97 -2.15
CA PHE A 119 7.48 -10.57 -1.84
C PHE A 119 6.49 -9.61 -2.51
N LYS A 120 5.93 -9.94 -3.68
CA LYS A 120 4.87 -9.14 -4.30
C LYS A 120 3.61 -9.14 -3.44
N GLU A 121 3.21 -10.31 -2.92
CA GLU A 121 2.08 -10.43 -1.99
C GLU A 121 2.33 -9.65 -0.71
N TYR A 122 3.54 -9.77 -0.14
CA TYR A 122 3.95 -8.96 1.01
C TYR A 122 3.83 -7.46 0.74
N VAL A 123 4.31 -6.97 -0.41
CA VAL A 123 4.20 -5.55 -0.78
C VAL A 123 2.74 -5.12 -0.90
N ILE A 124 1.86 -5.96 -1.45
CA ILE A 124 0.41 -5.67 -1.48
C ILE A 124 -0.12 -5.48 -0.05
N GLN A 125 0.22 -6.38 0.87
CA GLN A 125 -0.20 -6.27 2.27
C GLN A 125 0.35 -5.01 2.94
N VAL A 126 1.61 -4.63 2.65
CA VAL A 126 2.17 -3.35 3.11
C VAL A 126 1.38 -2.17 2.58
N LEU A 127 1.01 -2.17 1.29
CA LEU A 127 0.20 -1.09 0.71
C LEU A 127 -1.22 -1.02 1.32
N VAL A 128 -1.78 -2.17 1.71
CA VAL A 128 -3.05 -2.23 2.46
C VAL A 128 -2.87 -1.67 3.87
N HIS A 129 -1.81 -2.06 4.56
CA HIS A 129 -1.49 -1.59 5.90
C HIS A 129 -1.24 -0.07 5.96
N LEU A 130 -0.73 0.51 4.87
CA LEU A 130 -0.51 1.96 4.72
C LEU A 130 -1.75 2.72 4.21
N ASP A 131 -2.91 2.07 4.11
CA ASP A 131 -4.17 2.64 3.59
C ASP A 131 -4.06 3.20 2.15
N ILE A 132 -3.08 2.72 1.38
CA ILE A 132 -2.92 3.07 -0.03
C ILE A 132 -3.89 2.25 -0.88
N LEU A 133 -3.95 0.95 -0.58
CA LEU A 133 -4.92 0.02 -1.14
C LEU A 133 -5.96 -0.32 -0.08
N VAL A 134 -7.23 -0.38 -0.46
CA VAL A 134 -8.29 -0.80 0.45
C VAL A 134 -8.92 -2.08 -0.07
N LEU A 135 -8.97 -3.09 0.79
CA LEU A 135 -9.73 -4.31 0.52
C LEU A 135 -11.23 -4.01 0.68
N PRO A 136 -12.06 -4.25 -0.35
CA PRO A 136 -13.51 -4.08 -0.21
C PRO A 136 -14.05 -5.05 0.85
N LYS A 137 -14.68 -4.54 1.92
CA LYS A 137 -15.38 -5.39 2.89
C LYS A 137 -16.53 -6.11 2.18
N ARG A 138 -16.58 -7.45 2.31
CA ARG A 138 -17.52 -8.39 1.67
C ARG A 138 -18.87 -7.76 1.34
N ASN A 139 -19.19 -7.69 0.04
CA ASN A 139 -20.58 -7.61 -0.40
C ASN A 139 -21.30 -8.87 0.12
N LEU A 140 -22.25 -8.69 1.03
CA LEU A 140 -23.21 -9.70 1.45
C LEU A 140 -23.80 -10.40 0.21
N GLY A 141 -23.37 -11.63 -0.07
CA GLY A 141 -24.08 -12.53 -0.97
C GLY A 141 -23.67 -12.58 -2.45
N LYS A 142 -22.49 -12.10 -2.86
CA LYS A 142 -21.94 -12.42 -4.19
C LYS A 142 -20.62 -13.17 -4.09
N THR A 143 -20.58 -14.32 -4.75
CA THR A 143 -19.49 -15.30 -4.80
C THR A 143 -18.30 -14.89 -5.68
N ASP A 144 -18.24 -13.65 -6.17
CA ASP A 144 -17.06 -13.05 -6.82
C ASP A 144 -16.36 -12.09 -5.85
N ALA A 145 -16.13 -12.54 -4.62
CA ALA A 145 -15.14 -11.92 -3.75
C ALA A 145 -13.76 -12.16 -4.37
N ASP A 146 -12.85 -11.21 -4.21
CA ASP A 146 -11.40 -11.41 -4.33
C ASP A 146 -10.82 -11.31 -5.75
N ASP A 147 -10.57 -10.07 -6.23
CA ASP A 147 -9.33 -9.75 -6.97
C ASP A 147 -9.17 -8.25 -7.33
N TYR A 148 -9.72 -7.35 -6.52
CA TYR A 148 -9.54 -5.91 -6.74
C TYR A 148 -9.37 -5.14 -5.44
N PHE A 149 -8.73 -3.99 -5.56
CA PHE A 149 -8.48 -3.03 -4.50
C PHE A 149 -9.10 -1.69 -4.88
N LEU A 150 -9.55 -0.94 -3.88
CA LEU A 150 -9.82 0.48 -4.05
C LEU A 150 -8.51 1.25 -3.86
N VAL A 151 -8.32 2.31 -4.65
CA VAL A 151 -7.17 3.22 -4.62
C VAL A 151 -7.72 4.63 -4.43
N PRO A 152 -8.15 5.00 -3.21
CA PRO A 152 -9.02 6.17 -3.09
C PRO A 152 -8.26 7.49 -3.27
N CYS A 153 -6.93 7.48 -3.23
CA CYS A 153 -6.10 8.65 -3.54
C CYS A 153 -6.05 9.02 -5.03
N THR A 154 -6.50 8.13 -5.94
CA THR A 154 -6.52 8.40 -7.39
C THR A 154 -7.90 8.72 -7.95
N ALA A 155 -8.95 8.52 -7.15
CA ALA A 155 -10.33 8.74 -7.58
C ALA A 155 -10.58 10.23 -7.87
N LYS A 156 -10.64 10.60 -9.16
CA LYS A 156 -10.98 11.97 -9.59
C LYS A 156 -12.48 12.24 -9.55
N ASN A 157 -13.31 11.20 -9.48
CA ASN A 157 -14.76 11.34 -9.48
C ASN A 157 -15.26 11.85 -8.13
N LYS A 158 -15.76 13.09 -8.13
CA LYS A 158 -16.58 13.63 -7.04
C LYS A 158 -17.80 12.72 -6.89
N MET A 159 -18.02 12.18 -5.70
CA MET A 159 -19.26 11.47 -5.39
C MET A 159 -20.44 12.39 -5.77
N PRO A 160 -21.37 11.96 -6.64
CA PRO A 160 -22.43 12.84 -7.10
C PRO A 160 -23.28 13.24 -5.89
N MET A 161 -23.27 14.52 -5.52
CA MET A 161 -23.98 15.07 -4.35
C MET A 161 -25.50 14.85 -4.38
N SER A 162 -26.04 14.33 -5.50
CA SER A 162 -27.45 13.94 -5.64
C SER A 162 -27.93 12.96 -4.57
N PHE A 163 -27.05 12.18 -3.93
CA PHE A 163 -27.43 11.33 -2.79
C PHE A 163 -27.83 12.14 -1.54
N LEU A 164 -27.33 13.37 -1.38
CA LEU A 164 -27.73 14.29 -0.29
C LEU A 164 -29.05 15.00 -0.60
N GLU A 165 -29.43 15.06 -1.87
CA GLU A 165 -30.61 15.76 -2.37
C GLU A 165 -31.86 14.85 -2.43
N ASP A 166 -31.70 13.55 -2.17
CA ASP A 166 -32.79 12.60 -2.17
C ASP A 166 -33.71 12.86 -0.95
N LYS A 167 -34.88 13.44 -1.23
CA LYS A 167 -35.91 13.83 -0.24
C LYS A 167 -36.46 12.67 0.57
N SER A 168 -36.15 11.42 0.21
CA SER A 168 -36.55 10.21 0.95
C SER A 168 -35.84 10.05 2.31
N PHE A 169 -34.69 10.70 2.52
CA PHE A 169 -33.92 10.66 3.78
C PHE A 169 -34.48 11.57 4.90
N ALA A 170 -35.47 12.42 4.60
CA ALA A 170 -35.88 13.50 5.49
C ALA A 170 -36.55 13.08 6.81
N LYS A 171 -36.93 11.81 7.01
CA LYS A 171 -37.65 11.40 8.22
C LYS A 171 -36.79 10.77 9.34
N ARG A 172 -35.56 10.30 9.08
CA ARG A 172 -34.72 9.62 10.10
C ARG A 172 -33.19 9.72 9.87
N THR A 173 -32.69 10.79 9.26
CA THR A 173 -31.24 10.97 9.08
C THR A 173 -30.65 11.89 10.13
N ILE A 174 -29.57 11.47 10.77
CA ILE A 174 -28.69 12.34 11.55
C ILE A 174 -27.54 12.75 10.64
N THR A 175 -27.45 14.04 10.31
CA THR A 175 -26.33 14.59 9.54
C THR A 175 -25.32 15.20 10.50
N LEU A 176 -24.09 14.69 10.47
CA LEU A 176 -22.96 15.24 11.22
C LEU A 176 -22.04 15.99 10.25
N VAL A 177 -21.86 17.28 10.47
CA VAL A 177 -20.98 18.14 9.65
C VAL A 177 -19.78 18.55 10.49
N TYR A 178 -18.58 18.18 10.03
CA TYR A 178 -17.34 18.54 10.70
C TYR A 178 -16.71 19.76 10.01
N LYS A 179 -16.54 20.85 10.76
CA LYS A 179 -15.72 21.99 10.32
C LYS A 179 -14.29 21.78 10.78
N LEU A 180 -13.46 21.24 9.89
CA LEU A 180 -12.03 21.11 10.15
C LEU A 180 -11.35 22.49 10.03
N ARG A 181 -10.44 22.83 10.96
CA ARG A 181 -9.60 24.03 10.81
C ARG A 181 -8.67 23.82 9.60
N LYS A 182 -8.51 24.85 8.76
CA LYS A 182 -7.72 24.80 7.51
C LYS A 182 -6.29 24.32 7.75
N ASP A 183 -5.76 24.57 8.94
CA ASP A 183 -4.40 24.24 9.37
C ASP A 183 -4.19 22.73 9.62
N LEU A 184 -5.26 21.92 9.58
CA LEU A 184 -5.27 20.50 9.97
C LEU A 184 -5.95 19.59 8.93
N PHE A 185 -6.09 20.03 7.68
CA PHE A 185 -6.61 19.18 6.61
C PHE A 185 -5.54 18.19 6.13
N ARG A 186 -5.45 17.02 6.78
CA ARG A 186 -4.67 15.89 6.25
C ARG A 186 -5.54 15.13 5.25
N LEU A 187 -5.10 15.02 3.99
CA LEU A 187 -5.78 14.22 2.94
C LEU A 187 -6.16 12.80 3.42
N HIS A 188 -5.41 12.25 4.37
CA HIS A 188 -5.60 10.93 4.99
C HIS A 188 -6.91 10.79 5.81
N LEU A 189 -7.54 11.89 6.22
CA LEU A 189 -8.77 11.83 7.04
C LEU A 189 -9.99 11.35 6.23
N HIS A 190 -10.01 11.62 4.92
CA HIS A 190 -11.08 11.14 4.04
C HIS A 190 -10.94 9.64 3.71
N LEU A 191 -9.70 9.14 3.69
CA LEU A 191 -9.38 7.73 3.44
C LEU A 191 -9.83 6.83 4.59
N ASN A 192 -9.53 7.20 5.83
CA ASN A 192 -9.84 6.35 6.99
C ASN A 192 -11.34 6.24 7.30
N LEU A 193 -12.15 7.23 6.90
CA LEU A 193 -13.61 7.19 7.05
C LEU A 193 -14.31 6.30 6.02
N LEU A 194 -13.66 5.98 4.89
CA LEU A 194 -14.16 5.03 3.90
C LEU A 194 -13.83 3.57 4.25
N VAL A 195 -12.85 3.34 5.14
CA VAL A 195 -12.33 2.03 5.52
C VAL A 195 -13.01 1.46 6.78
N GLN A 196 -13.64 2.30 7.61
CA GLN A 196 -14.41 1.88 8.79
C GLN A 196 -15.79 1.36 8.40
#